data_AF-A0AAD8ACK9-F1
#
_entry.id   AF-A0AAD8ACK9-F1
#
_cell.length_a   1.000
_cell.length_b   1.000
_cell.length_c   1.000
_cell.angle_alpha   90.00
_cell.angle_beta   90.00
_cell.angle_gamma   90.00
#
_symmetry.space_group_name_H-M   'P 1'
#
loop_
_entity.id
_entity.type
_entity.pdbx_description
1 polymer ?
#
loop_
_entity_poly.entity_id
_entity_poly.type
_entity_poly.pdbx_seq_one_letter_code
_entity_poly.pdbx_strand_id
1 'polypeptide(L)'
;MTTSLRKPQFSPEIANLVTIVSFQLTDDGLMDQLLGIALNHEAPHLESERSNIIMREAEYKRVLKIQEQEVQTALSATEDIMVDFVDVFKALLKCK
;
A
#
# COMPACT_ATOMS: atom_id res chain seq x y z
N MET A 1 5.64 8.77 24.24
CA MET A 1 7.00 8.97 24.79
C MET A 1 8.01 8.59 23.72
N THR A 2 9.13 9.29 23.59
CA THR A 2 10.19 9.03 22.60
C THR A 2 11.56 8.97 23.27
N THR A 3 12.52 8.24 22.69
CA THR A 3 13.90 8.14 23.20
C THR A 3 14.88 8.10 22.04
N SER A 4 16.04 8.73 22.21
CA SER A 4 17.14 8.75 21.21
C SER A 4 18.22 7.70 21.49
N LEU A 5 18.05 6.88 22.52
CA LEU A 5 18.98 5.78 22.82
C LEU A 5 18.95 4.75 21.69
N ARG A 6 20.12 4.28 21.21
CA ARG A 6 20.18 3.28 20.13
C ARG A 6 19.59 1.92 20.52
N LYS A 7 19.76 1.53 21.79
CA LYS A 7 19.29 0.26 22.35
C LYS A 7 18.79 0.49 23.78
N PRO A 8 17.61 1.13 23.94
CA PRO A 8 17.00 1.31 25.25
C PRO A 8 16.58 -0.05 25.80
N GLN A 9 16.86 -0.30 27.08
CA GLN A 9 16.31 -1.46 27.78
C GLN A 9 15.03 -1.01 28.48
N PHE A 10 13.92 -1.66 28.16
CA PHE A 10 12.62 -1.42 28.79
C PHE A 10 12.31 -2.54 29.78
N SER A 11 11.76 -2.20 30.94
CA SER A 11 11.26 -3.22 31.87
C SER A 11 10.05 -3.95 31.26
N PRO A 12 9.78 -5.19 31.68
CA PRO A 12 8.63 -5.95 31.19
C PRO A 12 7.29 -5.24 31.40
N GLU A 13 7.17 -4.49 32.49
CA GLU A 13 5.98 -3.68 32.82
C GLU A 13 5.70 -2.63 31.74
N ILE A 14 6.73 -1.90 31.29
CA ILE A 14 6.61 -0.87 30.26
C ILE A 14 6.31 -1.52 28.90
N ALA A 15 6.99 -2.63 28.58
CA ALA A 15 6.81 -3.34 27.32
C ALA A 15 5.40 -3.94 27.15
N ASN A 16 4.73 -4.29 28.25
CA ASN A 16 3.36 -4.82 28.20
C ASN A 16 2.30 -3.71 28.07
N LEU A 17 2.58 -2.52 28.60
CA LEU A 17 1.63 -1.40 28.60
C LEU A 17 1.64 -0.60 27.29
N VAL A 18 2.72 -0.67 26.50
CA VAL A 18 2.93 0.22 25.36
C VAL A 18 3.47 -0.56 24.16
N THR A 19 2.99 -0.21 22.96
CA THR A 19 3.56 -0.69 21.71
C THR A 19 4.90 -0.01 21.43
N ILE A 20 5.98 -0.79 21.39
CA ILE A 20 7.32 -0.30 21.05
C ILE A 20 7.46 -0.24 19.52
N VAL A 21 7.77 0.95 19.00
CA VAL A 21 8.04 1.17 17.57
C VAL A 21 9.50 1.53 17.40
N SER A 22 10.23 0.73 16.61
CA SER A 22 11.63 1.00 16.27
C SER A 22 11.72 1.80 14.98
N PHE A 23 12.38 2.95 15.02
CA PHE A 23 12.74 3.76 13.85
C PHE A 23 14.20 3.55 13.44
N GLN A 24 14.73 2.35 13.69
CA GLN A 24 16.07 2.01 13.25
C GLN A 24 16.13 2.01 11.72
N LEU A 25 17.13 2.71 11.17
CA LEU A 25 17.38 2.72 9.74
C LEU A 25 17.92 1.35 9.32
N THR A 26 17.35 0.79 8.26
CA THR A 26 17.87 -0.42 7.63
C THR A 26 19.00 -0.06 6.67
N ASP A 27 19.96 -0.97 6.47
CA ASP A 27 21.09 -0.73 5.55
C ASP A 27 20.58 -0.41 4.13
N ASP A 28 19.57 -1.14 3.66
CA ASP A 28 18.91 -0.88 2.38
C ASP A 28 18.28 0.53 2.34
N GLY A 29 17.59 0.92 3.41
CA GLY A 29 16.97 2.25 3.50
C GLY A 29 17.99 3.39 3.52
N LEU A 30 19.15 3.16 4.14
CA LEU A 30 20.27 4.10 4.08
C LEU A 30 20.86 4.20 2.68
N MET A 31 21.03 3.07 1.98
CA MET A 31 21.52 3.06 0.60
C MET A 31 20.58 3.81 -0.35
N ASP A 32 19.27 3.57 -0.25
CA ASP A 32 18.27 4.27 -1.06
C ASP A 32 18.30 5.78 -0.83
N GLN A 33 18.46 6.21 0.43
CA GLN A 33 18.59 7.63 0.78
C GLN A 33 19.85 8.26 0.17
N LEU A 34 21.00 7.59 0.31
CA LEU A 34 22.26 8.07 -0.26
C LEU A 34 22.20 8.12 -1.78
N LEU A 35 21.58 7.11 -2.42
CA LEU A 35 21.38 7.06 -3.86
C LEU A 35 20.51 8.23 -4.33
N GLY A 36 19.42 8.56 -3.63
CA GLY A 36 18.59 9.72 -3.95
C GLY A 36 19.37 11.05 -3.86
N ILE A 37 20.22 11.20 -2.84
CA ILE A 37 21.08 12.40 -2.70
C ILE A 37 22.09 12.48 -3.85
N ALA A 38 22.76 11.37 -4.17
CA ALA A 38 23.74 11.30 -5.25
C ALA A 38 23.09 11.58 -6.61
N LEU A 39 21.96 10.94 -6.91
CA LEU A 39 21.20 11.16 -8.15
C LEU A 39 20.71 12.60 -8.30
N ASN A 40 20.26 13.21 -7.21
CA ASN A 40 19.84 14.62 -7.26
C ASN A 40 21.01 15.56 -7.60
N HIS A 41 22.24 15.22 -7.17
CA HIS A 41 23.43 16.01 -7.48
C HIS A 41 23.97 15.73 -8.89
N GLU A 42 24.01 14.47 -9.32
CA GLU A 42 24.60 14.05 -10.60
C GLU A 42 23.63 14.18 -11.78
N ALA A 43 22.35 13.88 -11.57
CA ALA A 43 21.33 13.82 -12.61
C ALA A 43 19.93 14.20 -12.09
N PRO A 44 19.68 15.47 -11.74
CA PRO A 44 18.42 15.91 -11.09
C PRO A 44 17.15 15.66 -11.92
N HIS A 45 17.28 15.61 -13.26
CA HIS A 45 16.16 15.31 -14.14
C HIS A 45 15.65 13.87 -13.97
N LEU A 46 16.55 12.89 -13.75
CA LEU A 46 16.18 11.50 -13.49
C LEU A 46 15.47 11.36 -12.16
N GLU A 47 15.91 12.09 -11.13
CA GLU A 47 15.24 12.06 -9.82
C GLU A 47 13.85 12.69 -9.87
N SER A 48 13.68 13.76 -10.65
CA SER A 48 12.34 14.34 -10.91
C SER A 48 11.43 13.37 -11.66
N GLU A 49 11.95 12.67 -12.67
CA GLU A 49 11.19 11.66 -13.41
C GLU A 49 10.79 10.49 -12.51
N ARG A 50 11.74 9.98 -11.71
CA ARG A 50 11.48 8.95 -10.69
C ARG A 50 10.37 9.37 -9.73
N SER A 51 10.45 10.59 -9.20
CA SER A 51 9.43 11.13 -8.29
C SER A 51 8.05 11.21 -8.95
N ASN A 52 7.98 11.68 -10.20
CA ASN A 52 6.74 11.72 -10.98
C ASN A 52 6.14 10.33 -11.21
N ILE A 53 6.97 9.32 -11.51
CA ILE A 53 6.55 7.93 -11.69
C ILE A 53 5.95 7.40 -10.38
N ILE A 54 6.62 7.60 -9.25
CA ILE A 54 6.14 7.15 -7.93
C ILE A 54 4.79 7.80 -7.58
N MET A 55 4.64 9.10 -7.83
CA MET A 55 3.39 9.82 -7.58
C MET A 55 2.24 9.27 -8.43
N ARG A 56 2.48 9.06 -9.74
CA ARG A 56 1.49 8.47 -10.64
C ARG A 56 1.13 7.05 -10.23
N GLU A 57 2.11 6.24 -9.85
CA GLU A 57 1.89 4.88 -9.37
C GLU A 57 0.99 4.86 -8.13
N ALA A 58 1.23 5.75 -7.17
CA ALA A 58 0.41 5.89 -5.98
C ALA A 58 -1.04 6.32 -6.32
N GLU A 59 -1.19 7.25 -7.26
CA GLU A 59 -2.51 7.67 -7.75
C GLU A 59 -3.24 6.51 -8.45
N TYR A 60 -2.57 5.79 -9.34
CA TYR A 60 -3.16 4.63 -10.03
C TYR A 60 -3.59 3.55 -9.05
N LYS A 61 -2.76 3.21 -8.06
CA LYS A 61 -3.12 2.24 -7.01
C LYS A 61 -4.34 2.69 -6.21
N ARG A 62 -4.47 3.99 -5.93
CA ARG A 62 -5.65 4.55 -5.26
C ARG A 62 -6.90 4.42 -6.12
N VAL A 63 -6.83 4.81 -7.39
CA VAL A 63 -7.96 4.73 -8.33
C VAL A 63 -8.42 3.29 -8.51
N LEU A 64 -7.48 2.36 -8.70
CA LEU A 64 -7.78 0.92 -8.79
C LEU A 64 -8.54 0.43 -7.57
N LYS A 65 -8.08 0.77 -6.35
CA LYS A 65 -8.76 0.38 -5.12
C LYS A 65 -10.17 0.95 -5.00
N ILE A 66 -10.40 2.18 -5.46
CA ILE A 66 -11.74 2.79 -5.49
C ILE A 66 -12.64 2.03 -6.46
N GLN A 67 -12.15 1.75 -7.66
CA GLN A 67 -12.91 0.99 -8.67
C GLN A 67 -13.23 -0.43 -8.18
N GLU A 68 -12.29 -1.11 -7.55
CA GLU A 68 -12.52 -2.42 -6.92
C GLU A 68 -13.62 -2.33 -5.85
N GLN A 69 -13.57 -1.30 -5.00
CA GLN A 69 -14.58 -1.08 -3.98
C GLN A 69 -15.96 -0.78 -4.58
N GLU A 70 -16.03 0.01 -5.65
CA GLU A 70 -17.28 0.30 -6.37
C GLU A 70 -17.89 -0.96 -6.96
N VAL A 71 -17.08 -1.80 -7.63
CA VAL A 71 -17.52 -3.08 -8.18
C VAL A 71 -18.00 -4.01 -7.07
N GLN A 72 -17.25 -4.12 -5.97
CA GLN A 72 -17.64 -4.95 -4.83
C GLN A 72 -18.95 -4.48 -4.22
N THR A 73 -19.13 -3.16 -4.07
CA THR A 73 -20.36 -2.57 -3.52
C THR A 73 -21.55 -2.80 -4.44
N ALA A 74 -21.36 -2.64 -5.76
CA ALA A 74 -22.40 -2.93 -6.74
C ALA A 74 -22.83 -4.40 -6.69
N LEU A 75 -21.86 -5.32 -6.66
CA LEU A 75 -22.13 -6.76 -6.57
C LEU A 75 -22.90 -7.14 -5.30
N SER A 76 -22.47 -6.66 -4.12
CA SER A 76 -23.17 -6.89 -2.86
C SER A 76 -24.57 -6.25 -2.80
N ALA A 77 -24.77 -5.10 -3.44
CA ALA A 77 -26.10 -4.50 -3.55
C ALA A 77 -27.03 -5.30 -4.47
N THR A 78 -26.46 -5.98 -5.48
CA THR A 78 -27.21 -6.87 -6.36
C THR A 78 -27.28 -8.31 -5.87
N GLU A 79 -26.67 -8.74 -4.77
CA GLU A 79 -26.69 -10.16 -4.35
C GLU A 79 -28.12 -10.75 -4.24
N ASP A 80 -29.13 -9.93 -3.92
CA ASP A 80 -30.55 -10.35 -3.89
C ASP A 80 -31.19 -10.51 -5.30
N ILE A 81 -30.58 -9.95 -6.35
CA ILE A 81 -31.03 -9.98 -7.76
C ILE A 81 -30.08 -10.81 -8.65
N MET A 82 -28.81 -10.97 -8.24
CA MET A 82 -27.73 -11.48 -9.06
C MET A 82 -27.62 -13.02 -9.01
N VAL A 83 -28.13 -13.66 -7.95
CA VAL A 83 -28.28 -15.12 -7.90
C VAL A 83 -29.09 -15.58 -9.12
N ASP A 84 -30.20 -14.89 -9.41
CA ASP A 84 -31.04 -15.17 -10.57
C ASP A 84 -30.33 -14.87 -11.90
N PHE A 85 -29.59 -13.76 -12.01
CA PHE A 85 -28.94 -13.39 -13.27
C PHE A 85 -27.76 -14.29 -13.63
N VAL A 86 -26.97 -14.73 -12.64
CA VAL A 86 -25.84 -15.65 -12.83
C VAL A 86 -26.34 -17.04 -13.21
N ASP A 87 -27.42 -17.51 -12.58
CA ASP A 87 -28.01 -18.81 -12.89
C ASP A 87 -28.69 -18.82 -14.27
N VAL A 88 -29.36 -17.74 -14.66
CA VAL A 88 -29.92 -17.56 -16.01
C VAL A 88 -28.80 -17.49 -17.07
N PHE A 89 -27.71 -16.76 -16.81
CA PHE A 89 -26.60 -16.67 -17.77
C PHE A 89 -25.86 -18.01 -17.93
N LYS A 90 -25.67 -18.76 -16.84
CA LYS A 90 -25.14 -20.14 -16.89
C LYS A 90 -26.08 -21.09 -17.62
N ALA A 91 -27.41 -20.99 -17.42
CA ALA A 91 -28.39 -21.80 -18.12
C ALA A 91 -28.41 -21.53 -19.63
N LEU A 92 -28.30 -20.26 -20.03
CA LEU A 92 -28.20 -19.85 -21.44
C LEU A 92 -26.90 -20.35 -22.10
N LEU A 93 -25.78 -20.34 -21.38
CA LEU A 93 -24.51 -20.89 -21.87
C LEU A 93 -24.52 -22.42 -22.02
N LYS A 94 -25.39 -23.12 -21.27
CA LYS A 94 -25.49 -24.58 -21.29
C LYS A 94 -26.42 -25.13 -22.38
N CYS A 95 -27.24 -24.27 -23.01
CA CYS A 95 -28.15 -24.62 -24.11
C CYS A 95 -27.56 -24.44 -25.52
N LYS A 96 -26.23 -24.37 -25.65
CA LYS A 96 -25.52 -24.37 -26.93
C LYS A 96 -24.53 -25.54 -26.99
#